data_AF-A0A380EPW3-F1
#
_entry.id   AF-A0A380EPW3-F1
#
_cell.length_a   1.000
_cell.length_b   1.000
_cell.length_c   1.000
_cell.angle_alpha   90.00
_cell.angle_beta   90.00
_cell.angle_gamma   90.00
#
_symmetry.space_group_name_H-M   'P 1'
#
loop_
_entity.id
_entity.type
_entity.pdbx_description
1 polymer ?
#
loop_
_entity_poly.entity_id
_entity_poly.type
_entity_poly.pdbx_seq_one_letter_code
_entity_poly.pdbx_strand_id
1 'polypeptide(L)' 'MNYLPSDFKKSKGYERSIEMCNDYNIFRQCYCGCVFAAMQQGIDFKTVNKEAKAFLEQYPD' A
#
# COMPACT_ATOMS: atom_id res chain seq x y z
N MET A 1 5.56 -30.08 15.55
CA MET A 1 5.12 -28.77 16.11
C MET A 1 4.76 -27.88 14.93
N ASN A 2 3.52 -28.00 14.44
CA ASN A 2 3.01 -27.13 13.38
C ASN A 2 2.70 -25.78 14.01
N TYR A 3 3.51 -24.77 13.67
CA TYR A 3 3.29 -23.40 14.10
C TYR A 3 1.93 -22.94 13.55
N LEU A 4 0.91 -22.89 14.41
CA LEU A 4 -0.40 -22.43 13.99
C LEU A 4 -0.32 -20.90 13.83
N PRO A 5 -0.66 -20.33 12.66
CA PRO A 5 -0.52 -18.89 12.37
C PRO A 5 -1.30 -17.97 13.33
N SER A 6 -2.17 -18.55 14.16
CA SER A 6 -2.97 -17.89 15.19
C SER A 6 -2.13 -17.17 16.25
N ASP A 7 -0.88 -17.59 16.46
CA ASP A 7 0.00 -17.05 17.51
C ASP A 7 1.03 -16.00 17.03
N PHE A 8 0.80 -15.40 15.86
CA PHE A 8 1.63 -14.29 15.35
C PHE A 8 1.77 -13.11 16.34
N LYS A 9 0.82 -12.97 17.28
CA LYS A 9 0.80 -11.90 18.29
C LYS A 9 1.53 -12.26 19.59
N LYS A 10 1.91 -13.53 19.82
CA LYS A 10 2.69 -13.92 21.00
C LYS A 10 4.18 -13.73 20.73
N SER A 11 4.96 -13.49 21.79
CA SER A 11 6.43 -13.35 21.74
C SER A 11 6.96 -12.24 20.82
N LYS A 12 6.37 -11.03 20.88
CA LYS A 12 6.81 -9.85 20.10
C LYS A 12 6.81 -10.02 18.57
N GLY A 13 6.14 -11.03 18.03
CA GLY A 13 6.06 -11.26 16.58
C GLY A 13 5.49 -10.06 15.81
N TYR A 14 4.54 -9.33 16.42
CA TYR A 14 4.02 -8.08 15.86
C TYR A 14 5.08 -6.97 15.79
N GLU A 15 5.85 -6.76 16.86
CA GLU A 15 6.94 -5.77 16.90
C GLU A 15 7.98 -6.10 15.82
N ARG A 16 8.37 -7.38 15.71
CA ARG A 16 9.30 -7.84 14.66
C ARG A 16 8.76 -7.61 13.25
N SER A 17 7.46 -7.80 13.04
CA SER A 17 6.85 -7.51 11.74
C SER A 17 6.89 -6.02 11.38
N ILE A 18 6.73 -5.13 12.36
CA ILE A 18 6.85 -3.67 12.14
C ILE A 18 8.29 -3.30 11.82
N GLU A 19 9.27 -3.83 12.57
CA GLU A 19 10.69 -3.63 12.29
C GLU A 19 11.04 -4.01 10.85
N MET A 20 10.66 -5.22 10.44
CA MET A 20 10.91 -5.70 9.08
C MET A 20 10.22 -4.81 8.03
N CYS A 21 8.97 -4.42 8.26
CA CYS A 21 8.28 -3.52 7.34
C CYS A 21 8.93 -2.14 7.23
N ASN A 22 9.55 -1.63 8.29
CA ASN A 22 10.35 -0.42 8.25
C ASN A 22 11.67 -0.63 7.49
N ASP A 23 12.42 -1.69 7.80
CA ASP A 23 13.72 -2.00 7.19
C ASP A 23 13.61 -2.18 5.68
N TYR A 24 12.59 -2.91 5.24
CA TYR A 24 12.33 -3.15 3.81
C TYR A 24 11.53 -2.02 3.14
N ASN A 25 11.28 -0.90 3.84
CA ASN A 25 10.46 0.21 3.35
C ASN A 25 9.10 -0.23 2.79
N ILE A 26 8.49 -1.26 3.36
CA ILE A 26 7.22 -1.85 2.88
C ILE A 26 6.05 -0.88 3.10
N PHE A 27 6.15 0.01 4.09
CA PHE A 27 5.12 1.02 4.34
C PHE A 27 5.08 2.08 3.23
N ARG A 28 3.85 2.53 2.89
CA ARG A 28 3.57 3.65 1.97
C ARG A 28 4.09 3.45 0.54
N GLN A 29 4.00 2.22 0.05
CA GLN A 29 4.27 1.88 -1.34
C GLN A 29 3.14 2.37 -2.28
N CYS A 30 3.47 2.70 -3.53
CA CYS A 30 2.49 3.23 -4.50
C CYS A 30 1.36 2.25 -4.83
N TYR A 31 1.66 0.95 -4.81
CA TYR A 31 0.72 -0.09 -5.26
C TYR A 31 -0.46 -0.28 -4.31
N CYS A 32 -0.36 0.17 -3.05
CA CYS A 32 -1.43 -0.02 -2.08
C CYS A 32 -2.54 1.04 -2.18
N GLY A 33 -2.40 2.04 -3.07
CA GLY A 33 -3.39 3.10 -3.25
C GLY A 33 -3.52 4.02 -2.03
N CYS A 34 -2.54 4.01 -1.13
CA CYS A 34 -2.58 4.80 0.10
C CYS A 34 -2.45 6.29 -0.21
N VAL A 35 -3.39 7.09 0.33
CA VAL A 35 -3.37 8.55 0.17
C VAL A 35 -2.07 9.18 0.67
N PHE A 36 -1.52 8.67 1.77
CA PHE A 36 -0.28 9.18 2.34
C PHE A 36 0.94 8.88 1.46
N ALA A 37 0.96 7.73 0.76
CA ALA A 37 2.03 7.40 -0.17
C ALA A 37 2.03 8.36 -1.36
N ALA A 38 0.85 8.61 -1.93
CA ALA A 38 0.69 9.56 -3.02
C ALA A 38 1.01 11.00 -2.60
N MET A 39 0.60 11.43 -1.41
CA MET A 39 0.98 12.73 -0.86
C MET A 39 2.49 12.87 -0.70
N GLN A 40 3.17 11.83 -0.20
CA GLN A 40 4.64 11.81 -0.10
C GLN A 40 5.33 11.89 -1.46
N GLN A 41 4.68 11.37 -2.50
CA GLN A 41 5.20 11.35 -3.87
C GLN A 41 4.75 12.56 -4.71
N GLY A 42 3.93 13.45 -4.15
CA GLY A 42 3.38 14.60 -4.86
C GLY A 42 2.36 14.24 -5.94
N ILE A 43 1.75 13.05 -5.86
CA ILE A 43 0.74 12.59 -6.83
C ILE A 43 -0.61 13.23 -6.48
N ASP A 44 -1.19 13.98 -7.41
CA ASP A 44 -2.56 14.48 -7.30
C ASP A 44 -3.57 13.51 -7.91
N PHE A 45 -4.27 12.77 -7.04
CA PHE A 45 -5.31 11.84 -7.45
C PHE A 45 -6.45 12.47 -8.24
N LYS A 46 -6.74 13.77 -8.05
CA LYS A 46 -7.82 14.42 -8.80
C LYS A 46 -7.45 14.49 -10.28
N THR A 47 -6.22 14.86 -10.57
CA THR A 47 -5.67 14.91 -11.91
C THR A 47 -5.61 13.51 -12.53
N VAL A 48 -5.03 12.53 -11.83
CA VAL A 48 -4.94 11.14 -12.31
C VAL A 48 -6.32 10.55 -12.63
N ASN A 49 -7.31 10.76 -11.75
CA ASN A 49 -8.67 10.27 -11.99
C ASN A 49 -9.35 10.96 -13.18
N LYS A 50 -9.07 12.25 -13.39
CA LYS A 50 -9.62 13.01 -14.52
C LYS A 50 -9.05 12.49 -15.84
N GLU A 51 -7.74 12.25 -15.89
CA GLU A 51 -7.04 11.69 -17.04
C GLU A 51 -7.54 10.27 -17.35
N ALA A 52 -7.66 9.42 -16.32
CA ALA A 52 -8.19 8.06 -16.49
C ALA A 52 -9.61 8.06 -17.07
N LYS A 53 -10.48 8.95 -16.60
CA LYS A 53 -11.83 9.10 -17.16
C LYS A 53 -11.82 9.57 -18.61
N ALA A 54 -11.02 10.59 -18.92
CA ALA A 54 -10.91 11.10 -20.29
C ALA A 54 -10.40 10.02 -21.25
N PHE A 55 -9.46 9.19 -20.82
CA PHE A 55 -8.98 8.04 -21.59
C PHE A 55 -10.09 7.02 -21.87
N LEU A 56 -10.87 6.64 -20.86
CA LEU A 56 -12.00 5.71 -21.03
C LEU A 56 -13.08 6.27 -21.94
N GLU A 57 -13.35 7.58 -21.87
CA GLU A 57 -14.30 8.26 -22.75
C GLU A 57 -13.79 8.33 -24.21
N GLN A 58 -12.48 8.39 -24.41
CA GLN A 58 -11.86 8.39 -25.74
C GLN A 58 -11.91 7.02 -26.41
N TYR A 59 -11.88 5.93 -25.63
CA TYR A 59 -11.92 4.55 -26.11
C TYR A 59 -13.08 3.77 -25.47
N PRO A 60 -14.33 4.10 -25.81
CA PRO A 60 -15.45 3.27 -25.43
C PRO A 60 -15.38 1.94 -26.20
N ASP A 61 -15.58 0.83 -25.49
CA ASP A 61 -15.58 -0.54 -26.03
C ASP A 61 -16.62 -0.76 -27.15
#